data_AF-A0A6V8D3E1-F1
#
_entry.id   AF-A0A6V8D3E1-F1
#
_cell.length_a   1.000
_cell.length_b   1.000
_cell.length_c   1.000
_cell.angle_alpha   90.00
_cell.angle_beta   90.00
_cell.angle_gamma   90.00
#
_symmetry.space_group_name_H-M   'P 1'
#
loop_
_entity.id
_entity.type
_entity.pdbx_description
1 polymer ?
#
loop_
_entity_poly.entity_id
_entity_poly.type
_entity_poly.pdbx_seq_one_letter_code
_entity_poly.pdbx_strand_id
1 'polypeptide(L)'
;MWLWYDWQAAAVADDEGIIHDQAVWDGYFDQRALIERLDCIANGALTPEAKILQERFPDAKPLIHGDGQLPDADWPLPSGEALEAVDKAVAEMTRQGVARAAGDPDRRLEHLLRASDEMRSTYLTMEARLVEWVGLFLPEVRFGKDRTSLPKRVGESDSLEMLAKHLDVTMPDEGPSKSEWKSLREWGESTGTFKGKLDRLENAIRELTEQHLPSLSIMLGPLLAARLCVEAHGRMRLARLPAGTVQVLGAEKAFFHHLKTGADPPKHGHIFMHPWISRSPRWVRGKIARTMAAKASIAAKIDAFEGTPWTQEDVDLIDNRVEEIKAAHPKPPRRTR
;
A
#
# COMPACT_ATOMS: atom_id res chain seq x y z
N MET A 1 22.06 35.14 -20.70
CA MET A 1 22.32 35.35 -19.26
C MET A 1 21.82 34.14 -18.49
N TRP A 2 22.67 33.66 -17.60
CA TRP A 2 22.49 32.46 -16.79
C TRP A 2 22.42 32.89 -15.34
N LEU A 3 21.40 32.41 -14.62
CA LEU A 3 21.29 32.57 -13.18
C LEU A 3 21.78 31.28 -12.53
N TRP A 4 23.01 31.31 -12.05
CA TRP A 4 23.56 30.25 -11.23
C TRP A 4 23.08 30.41 -9.79
N TYR A 5 22.81 29.30 -9.12
CA TYR A 5 22.57 29.29 -7.69
C TYR A 5 22.96 27.97 -7.04
N ASP A 6 23.32 28.04 -5.77
CA ASP A 6 23.47 26.90 -4.89
C ASP A 6 22.74 27.16 -3.56
N TRP A 7 23.05 26.38 -2.53
CA TRP A 7 22.42 26.52 -1.23
C TRP A 7 22.85 27.79 -0.50
N GLN A 8 23.98 28.42 -0.81
CA GLN A 8 24.50 29.61 -0.13
C GLN A 8 24.32 30.89 -0.95
N ALA A 9 24.51 30.84 -2.26
CA ALA A 9 24.63 32.02 -3.10
C ALA A 9 23.90 31.85 -4.44
N ALA A 10 23.76 32.98 -5.14
CA ALA A 10 23.29 33.06 -6.50
C ALA A 10 24.08 34.15 -7.25
N ALA A 11 24.25 33.98 -8.56
CA ALA A 11 24.95 34.93 -9.41
C ALA A 11 24.40 34.89 -10.84
N VAL A 12 24.42 36.05 -11.52
CA VAL A 12 24.03 36.15 -12.93
C VAL A 12 25.28 36.37 -13.77
N ALA A 13 25.51 35.50 -14.77
CA ALA A 13 26.60 35.63 -15.73
C ALA A 13 26.09 35.65 -17.18
N ASP A 14 26.89 36.19 -18.09
CA ASP A 14 26.67 36.05 -19.53
C ASP A 14 27.32 34.78 -20.10
N ASP A 15 27.25 34.62 -21.43
CA ASP A 15 27.81 33.44 -22.12
C ASP A 15 29.35 33.42 -22.12
N GLU A 16 29.99 34.56 -21.81
CA GLU A 16 31.45 34.69 -21.70
C GLU A 16 31.95 34.40 -20.28
N GLY A 17 31.04 34.11 -19.34
CA GLY A 17 31.37 33.80 -17.94
C GLY A 17 31.60 35.04 -17.06
N ILE A 18 31.23 36.24 -17.53
CA ILE A 18 31.39 37.47 -16.75
C ILE A 18 30.18 37.62 -15.81
N ILE A 19 30.46 37.78 -14.52
CA ILE A 19 29.43 37.97 -13.49
C ILE A 19 28.95 39.44 -13.47
N HIS A 20 27.65 39.63 -13.61
CA HIS A 20 26.98 40.94 -13.64
C HIS A 20 26.38 41.33 -12.28
N ASP A 21 25.86 40.37 -11.52
CA ASP A 21 25.33 40.56 -10.17
C ASP A 21 25.47 39.27 -9.37
N GLN A 22 25.63 39.39 -8.05
CA GLN A 22 25.71 38.26 -7.14
C GLN A 22 25.04 38.58 -5.81
N ALA A 23 24.46 37.55 -5.19
CA ALA A 23 23.87 37.60 -3.87
C ALA A 23 24.34 36.39 -3.07
N VAL A 24 24.90 36.62 -1.89
CA VAL A 24 25.45 35.59 -1.02
C VAL A 24 24.71 35.65 0.31
N TRP A 25 24.26 34.51 0.81
CA TRP A 25 23.70 34.40 2.14
C TRP A 25 24.80 34.58 3.18
N ASP A 26 24.65 35.59 4.02
CA ASP A 26 25.58 36.01 5.08
C ASP A 26 25.16 35.51 6.48
N GLY A 27 24.11 34.69 6.54
CA GLY A 27 23.57 34.18 7.79
C GLY A 27 24.58 33.31 8.56
N TYR A 28 24.43 33.28 9.89
CA TYR A 28 25.07 32.24 10.69
C TYR A 28 24.59 30.89 10.17
N PHE A 29 25.51 29.98 9.83
CA PHE A 29 25.26 28.63 9.30
C PHE A 29 24.52 27.74 10.31
N ASP A 30 23.36 28.18 10.78
CA ASP A 30 22.52 27.46 11.70
C ASP A 30 21.92 26.26 10.96
N GLN A 31 21.87 25.14 11.67
CA GLN A 31 21.52 23.86 11.09
C GLN A 31 20.11 23.86 10.49
N ARG A 32 19.17 24.63 11.06
CA ARG A 32 17.79 24.67 10.58
C ARG A 32 17.69 25.45 9.27
N ALA A 33 18.29 26.63 9.19
CA ALA A 33 18.30 27.42 7.96
C ALA A 33 19.00 26.68 6.81
N LEU A 34 20.11 26.00 7.10
CA LEU A 34 20.79 25.15 6.10
C LEU A 34 19.87 24.05 5.57
N ILE A 35 19.15 23.34 6.45
CA ILE A 35 18.20 22.30 6.04
C ILE A 35 17.07 22.89 5.19
N GLU A 36 16.49 24.02 5.59
CA GLU A 36 15.41 24.67 4.83
C GLU A 36 15.89 25.07 3.41
N ARG A 37 17.13 25.53 3.28
CA ARG A 37 17.74 25.91 2.00
C ARG A 37 18.06 24.69 1.12
N LEU A 38 18.59 23.62 1.71
CA LEU A 38 18.79 22.34 1.01
C LEU A 38 17.48 21.72 0.54
N ASP A 39 16.40 21.84 1.34
CA ASP A 39 15.07 21.35 0.97
C ASP A 39 14.49 22.16 -0.20
N CYS A 40 14.71 23.49 -0.25
CA CYS A 40 14.33 24.30 -1.41
C CYS A 40 14.97 23.75 -2.70
N ILE A 41 16.28 23.48 -2.64
CA ILE A 41 17.03 22.92 -3.77
C ILE A 41 16.54 21.52 -4.15
N ALA A 42 16.33 20.64 -3.19
CA ALA A 42 15.88 19.27 -3.43
C ALA A 42 14.50 19.23 -4.13
N ASN A 43 13.65 20.24 -3.90
CA ASN A 43 12.35 20.40 -4.55
C ASN A 43 12.40 21.23 -5.84
N GLY A 44 13.60 21.59 -6.33
CA GLY A 44 13.77 22.41 -7.55
C GLY A 44 13.29 23.85 -7.40
N ALA A 45 13.17 24.35 -6.17
CA ALA A 45 12.80 25.73 -5.89
C ALA A 45 14.03 26.64 -5.84
N LEU A 46 13.82 27.92 -6.18
CA LEU A 46 14.85 28.96 -6.06
C LEU A 46 15.07 29.36 -4.60
N THR A 47 16.34 29.53 -4.21
CA THR A 47 16.73 30.15 -2.93
C THR A 47 16.35 31.63 -2.91
N PRO A 48 16.27 32.28 -1.72
CA PRO A 48 15.93 33.70 -1.61
C PRO A 48 16.82 34.61 -2.50
N GLU A 49 18.12 34.33 -2.55
CA GLU A 49 19.11 35.06 -3.33
C GLU A 49 18.85 34.87 -4.83
N ALA A 50 18.58 33.64 -5.25
CA ALA A 50 18.22 33.33 -6.63
C ALA A 50 16.90 34.01 -7.04
N LYS A 51 15.90 34.08 -6.15
CA LYS A 51 14.64 34.80 -6.41
C LYS A 51 14.89 36.30 -6.62
N ILE A 52 15.68 36.92 -5.76
CA ILE A 52 16.02 38.35 -5.87
C ILE A 52 16.71 38.63 -7.21
N LEU A 53 17.65 37.78 -7.62
CA LEU A 53 18.33 37.94 -8.90
C LEU A 53 17.42 37.64 -10.10
N GLN A 54 16.51 36.66 -9.99
CA GLN A 54 15.50 36.40 -11.02
C GLN A 54 14.55 37.58 -11.22
N GLU A 55 14.17 38.29 -10.15
CA GLU A 55 13.36 39.51 -10.23
C GLU A 55 14.10 40.67 -10.91
N ARG A 56 15.41 40.82 -10.63
CA ARG A 56 16.26 41.85 -11.27
C ARG A 56 16.60 41.54 -12.72
N PHE A 57 16.75 40.26 -13.05
CA PHE A 57 17.10 39.77 -14.39
C PHE A 57 16.06 38.72 -14.87
N PRO A 58 14.86 39.15 -15.30
CA PRO A 58 13.79 38.22 -15.68
C PRO A 58 14.14 37.27 -16.81
N ASP A 59 15.05 37.68 -17.70
CA ASP A 59 15.49 36.89 -18.87
C ASP A 59 16.62 35.89 -18.53
N ALA A 60 17.15 35.91 -17.29
CA ALA A 60 18.18 34.98 -16.86
C ALA A 60 17.59 33.59 -16.63
N LYS A 61 18.28 32.56 -17.15
CA LYS A 61 17.85 31.16 -17.01
C LYS A 61 18.38 30.57 -15.69
N PRO A 62 17.51 30.21 -14.73
CA PRO A 62 17.96 29.63 -13.47
C PRO A 62 18.47 28.21 -13.67
N LEU A 63 19.70 27.95 -13.25
CA LEU A 63 20.32 26.64 -13.24
C LEU A 63 21.06 26.43 -11.92
N ILE A 64 20.91 25.23 -11.38
CA ILE A 64 21.61 24.83 -10.15
C ILE A 64 23.10 24.61 -10.44
N HIS A 65 23.94 24.87 -9.44
CA HIS A 65 25.36 24.53 -9.48
C HIS A 65 25.60 23.08 -9.98
N GLY A 66 26.49 22.93 -10.96
CA GLY A 66 26.83 21.65 -11.58
C GLY A 66 26.03 21.28 -12.83
N ASP A 67 25.05 22.10 -13.26
CA ASP A 67 24.38 21.91 -14.54
C ASP A 67 25.34 22.14 -15.72
N GLY A 68 25.37 21.21 -16.68
CA GLY A 68 26.29 21.26 -17.82
C GLY A 68 26.02 22.37 -18.83
N GLN A 69 24.90 23.10 -18.71
CA GLN A 69 24.62 24.28 -19.54
C GLN A 69 25.19 25.59 -18.96
N LEU A 70 25.67 25.57 -17.72
CA LEU A 70 26.28 26.76 -17.12
C LEU A 70 27.60 27.11 -17.83
N PRO A 71 27.86 28.41 -18.09
CA PRO A 71 29.16 28.85 -18.59
C PRO A 71 30.25 28.66 -17.52
N ASP A 72 31.49 28.60 -17.98
CA ASP A 72 32.65 28.62 -17.09
C ASP A 72 32.83 30.04 -16.52
N ALA A 73 32.60 30.20 -15.22
CA ALA A 73 32.63 31.49 -14.53
C ALA A 73 33.13 31.31 -13.10
N ASP A 74 33.65 32.38 -12.51
CA ASP A 74 34.17 32.40 -11.13
C ASP A 74 33.02 32.52 -10.11
N TRP A 75 32.16 31.49 -10.07
CA TRP A 75 30.97 31.46 -9.21
C TRP A 75 31.33 31.64 -7.73
N PRO A 76 30.51 32.35 -6.94
CA PRO A 76 30.79 32.58 -5.51
C PRO A 76 30.54 31.31 -4.68
N LEU A 77 31.52 30.41 -4.70
CA LEU A 77 31.44 29.10 -4.04
C LEU A 77 31.59 29.20 -2.50
N PRO A 78 31.00 28.25 -1.75
CA PRO A 78 31.11 28.20 -0.30
C PRO A 78 32.54 28.08 0.22
N SER A 79 32.79 28.67 1.39
CA SER A 79 34.05 28.47 2.12
C SER A 79 34.15 27.07 2.72
N GLY A 80 35.35 26.64 3.13
CA GLY A 80 35.53 25.33 3.80
C GLY A 80 34.69 25.17 5.08
N GLU A 81 34.55 26.23 5.87
CA GLU A 81 33.69 26.25 7.06
C GLU A 81 32.20 26.11 6.71
N ALA A 82 31.78 26.77 5.62
CA ALA A 82 30.42 26.68 5.09
C ALA A 82 30.11 25.24 4.60
N LEU A 83 31.07 24.59 3.95
CA LEU A 83 30.98 23.19 3.53
C LEU A 83 30.88 22.23 4.73
N GLU A 84 31.69 22.42 5.78
CA GLU A 84 31.57 21.59 6.99
C GLU A 84 30.22 21.76 7.70
N ALA A 85 29.66 22.97 7.69
CA ALA A 85 28.35 23.24 8.26
C ALA A 85 27.23 22.58 7.44
N VAL A 86 27.30 22.66 6.10
CA VAL A 86 26.31 22.02 5.23
C VAL A 86 26.38 20.50 5.33
N ASP A 87 27.56 19.89 5.46
CA ASP A 87 27.70 18.44 5.65
C ASP A 87 26.99 17.95 6.92
N LYS A 88 27.13 18.69 8.03
CA LYS A 88 26.40 18.41 9.28
C LYS A 88 24.89 18.57 9.11
N ALA A 89 24.45 19.57 8.35
CA ALA A 89 23.05 19.79 8.03
C ALA A 89 22.47 18.69 7.12
N VAL A 90 23.21 18.23 6.11
CA VAL A 90 22.84 17.12 5.21
C VAL A 90 22.67 15.82 6.00
N ALA A 91 23.59 15.52 6.93
CA ALA A 91 23.49 14.33 7.77
C ALA A 91 22.22 14.34 8.64
N GLU A 92 21.85 15.51 9.18
CA GLU A 92 20.62 15.69 9.95
C GLU A 92 19.37 15.68 9.07
N MET A 93 19.38 16.37 7.92
CA MET A 93 18.29 16.32 6.92
C MET A 93 18.01 14.89 6.50
N THR A 94 19.05 14.10 6.27
CA THR A 94 18.94 12.67 5.94
C THR A 94 18.31 11.89 7.08
N ARG A 95 18.75 12.12 8.33
CA ARG A 95 18.16 11.50 9.52
C ARG A 95 16.67 11.84 9.67
N GLN A 96 16.30 13.10 9.46
CA GLN A 96 14.91 13.56 9.47
C GLN A 96 14.10 12.96 8.32
N GLY A 97 14.67 12.85 7.12
CA GLY A 97 14.07 12.19 5.98
C GLY A 97 13.78 10.71 6.24
N VAL A 98 14.74 9.99 6.85
CA VAL A 98 14.56 8.59 7.28
C VAL A 98 13.47 8.48 8.34
N ALA A 99 13.45 9.37 9.34
CA ALA A 99 12.43 9.38 10.39
C ALA A 99 11.03 9.65 9.82
N ARG A 100 10.90 10.62 8.91
CA ARG A 100 9.64 10.90 8.18
C ARG A 100 9.19 9.69 7.37
N ALA A 101 10.12 9.03 6.68
CA ALA A 101 9.83 7.82 5.92
C ALA A 101 9.42 6.63 6.81
N ALA A 102 9.88 6.57 8.06
CA ALA A 102 9.40 5.59 9.04
C ALA A 102 7.94 5.87 9.49
N GLY A 103 7.50 7.12 9.44
CA GLY A 103 6.11 7.53 9.70
C GLY A 103 5.17 7.39 8.50
N ASP A 104 5.67 7.07 7.32
CA ASP A 104 4.89 6.98 6.08
C ASP A 104 3.78 5.91 6.22
N PRO A 105 2.49 6.29 6.16
CA PRO A 105 1.38 5.34 6.20
C PRO A 105 1.45 4.29 5.10
N ASP A 106 1.93 4.62 3.89
CA ASP A 106 1.98 3.67 2.77
C ASP A 106 2.95 2.52 3.07
N ARG A 107 4.14 2.84 3.60
CA ARG A 107 5.15 1.84 4.00
C ARG A 107 4.68 1.00 5.18
N ARG A 108 4.08 1.64 6.19
CA ARG A 108 3.52 0.93 7.35
C ARG A 108 2.43 -0.05 6.93
N LEU A 109 1.55 0.38 6.02
CA LEU A 109 0.48 -0.46 5.47
C LEU A 109 1.01 -1.64 4.67
N GLU A 110 2.06 -1.42 3.86
CA GLU A 110 2.75 -2.48 3.14
C GLU A 110 3.31 -3.57 4.08
N HIS A 111 4.01 -3.17 5.14
CA HIS A 111 4.53 -4.12 6.12
C HIS A 111 3.42 -4.90 6.83
N LEU A 112 2.35 -4.22 7.26
CA LEU A 112 1.20 -4.86 7.90
C LEU A 112 0.52 -5.86 6.98
N LEU A 113 0.30 -5.50 5.71
CA LEU A 113 -0.37 -6.36 4.74
C LEU A 113 0.46 -7.60 4.41
N ARG A 114 1.76 -7.44 4.16
CA ARG A 114 2.67 -8.57 3.89
C ARG A 114 2.75 -9.52 5.09
N ALA A 115 2.91 -8.97 6.30
CA ALA A 115 2.90 -9.77 7.52
C ALA A 115 1.57 -10.50 7.72
N SER A 116 0.43 -9.87 7.41
CA SER A 116 -0.89 -10.51 7.46
C SER A 116 -1.00 -11.65 6.46
N ASP A 117 -0.51 -11.49 5.23
CA ASP A 117 -0.55 -12.54 4.21
C ASP A 117 0.34 -13.74 4.57
N GLU A 118 1.54 -13.51 5.10
CA GLU A 118 2.45 -14.54 5.62
C GLU A 118 1.83 -15.28 6.81
N MET A 119 1.26 -14.53 7.76
CA MET A 119 0.57 -15.08 8.93
C MET A 119 -0.66 -15.91 8.52
N ARG A 120 -1.43 -15.45 7.53
CA ARG A 120 -2.59 -16.17 7.00
C ARG A 120 -2.17 -17.48 6.34
N SER A 121 -1.13 -17.48 5.52
CA SER A 121 -0.60 -18.70 4.89
C SER A 121 -0.16 -19.72 5.95
N THR A 122 0.54 -19.26 6.99
CA THR A 122 0.97 -20.09 8.12
C THR A 122 -0.22 -20.66 8.87
N TYR A 123 -1.18 -19.82 9.26
CA TYR A 123 -2.41 -20.26 9.94
C TYR A 123 -3.17 -21.31 9.12
N LEU A 124 -3.38 -21.08 7.83
CA LEU A 124 -4.12 -22.02 6.97
C LEU A 124 -3.41 -23.38 6.87
N THR A 125 -2.09 -23.38 6.79
CA THR A 125 -1.30 -24.62 6.76
C THR A 125 -1.41 -25.39 8.08
N MET A 126 -1.34 -24.67 9.21
CA MET A 126 -1.48 -25.26 10.54
C MET A 126 -2.90 -25.79 10.79
N GLU A 127 -3.92 -25.01 10.44
CA GLU A 127 -5.33 -25.39 10.53
C GLU A 127 -5.61 -26.63 9.68
N ALA A 128 -5.13 -26.69 8.44
CA ALA A 128 -5.31 -27.84 7.57
C ALA A 128 -4.69 -29.11 8.18
N ARG A 129 -3.45 -29.02 8.69
CA ARG A 129 -2.80 -30.14 9.38
C ARG A 129 -3.57 -30.57 10.62
N LEU A 130 -4.10 -29.62 11.40
CA LEU A 130 -4.90 -29.90 12.59
C LEU A 130 -6.18 -30.65 12.23
N VAL A 131 -6.90 -30.19 11.20
CA VAL A 131 -8.12 -30.82 10.70
C VAL A 131 -7.85 -32.27 10.28
N GLU A 132 -6.78 -32.50 9.51
CA GLU A 132 -6.37 -33.85 9.09
C GLU A 132 -6.01 -34.75 10.28
N TRP A 133 -5.26 -34.23 11.24
CA TRP A 133 -4.79 -35.00 12.39
C TRP A 133 -5.94 -35.35 13.35
N VAL A 134 -6.87 -34.43 13.60
CA VAL A 134 -8.08 -34.73 14.36
C VAL A 134 -8.96 -35.72 13.59
N GLY A 135 -9.10 -35.55 12.27
CA GLY A 135 -9.90 -36.43 11.42
C GLY A 135 -9.37 -37.87 11.35
N LEU A 136 -8.06 -38.08 11.53
CA LEU A 136 -7.46 -39.41 11.65
C LEU A 136 -8.02 -40.17 12.85
N PHE A 137 -8.13 -39.52 14.01
CA PHE A 137 -8.64 -40.16 15.23
C PHE A 137 -10.16 -40.11 15.35
N LEU A 138 -10.80 -39.07 14.82
CA LEU A 138 -12.25 -38.88 14.92
C LEU A 138 -12.87 -38.78 13.51
N PRO A 139 -12.99 -39.90 12.77
CA PRO A 139 -13.43 -39.91 11.36
C PRO A 139 -14.89 -39.46 11.16
N GLU A 140 -15.70 -39.54 12.21
CA GLU A 140 -17.09 -39.06 12.20
C GLU A 140 -17.20 -37.53 12.24
N VAL A 141 -16.14 -36.84 12.67
CA VAL A 141 -16.17 -35.37 12.83
C VAL A 141 -16.49 -34.70 11.50
N ARG A 142 -17.51 -33.87 11.53
CA ARG A 142 -17.89 -32.99 10.43
C ARG A 142 -17.46 -31.58 10.78
N PHE A 143 -16.25 -31.20 10.37
CA PHE A 143 -15.73 -29.85 10.60
C PHE A 143 -16.54 -28.72 9.93
N GLY A 144 -17.51 -29.07 9.07
CA GLY A 144 -18.52 -28.16 8.55
C GLY A 144 -17.97 -26.81 8.07
N LYS A 145 -18.67 -25.73 8.40
CA LYS A 145 -18.20 -24.34 8.18
C LYS A 145 -17.37 -23.79 9.33
N ASP A 146 -17.39 -24.41 10.52
CA ASP A 146 -16.72 -23.91 11.72
C ASP A 146 -15.40 -24.63 11.98
N ARG A 147 -14.47 -24.50 11.03
CA ARG A 147 -13.07 -24.94 11.21
C ARG A 147 -12.30 -24.05 12.18
N THR A 148 -12.74 -22.80 12.28
CA THR A 148 -12.11 -21.74 13.06
C THR A 148 -12.12 -21.98 14.56
N SER A 149 -13.10 -22.72 15.09
CA SER A 149 -13.15 -23.04 16.52
C SER A 149 -12.32 -24.27 16.90
N LEU A 150 -11.89 -25.08 15.92
CA LEU A 150 -11.17 -26.33 16.16
C LEU A 150 -9.85 -26.14 16.93
N PRO A 151 -8.96 -25.19 16.58
CA PRO A 151 -7.73 -24.95 17.32
C PRO A 151 -7.94 -24.75 18.81
N LYS A 152 -8.95 -23.94 19.16
CA LYS A 152 -9.33 -23.65 20.54
C LYS A 152 -9.85 -24.90 21.25
N ARG A 153 -10.79 -25.62 20.64
CA ARG A 153 -11.37 -26.85 21.22
C ARG A 153 -10.31 -27.92 21.47
N VAL A 154 -9.37 -28.09 20.55
CA VAL A 154 -8.26 -29.04 20.69
C VAL A 154 -7.32 -28.61 21.83
N GLY A 155 -6.94 -27.33 21.89
CA GLY A 155 -6.07 -26.82 22.95
C GLY A 155 -6.68 -26.87 24.35
N GLU A 156 -8.00 -26.76 24.46
CA GLU A 156 -8.76 -26.84 25.73
C GLU A 156 -9.10 -28.28 26.15
N SER A 157 -8.81 -29.28 25.32
CA SER A 157 -9.13 -30.68 25.62
C SER A 157 -7.92 -31.39 26.23
N ASP A 158 -8.08 -31.97 27.42
CA ASP A 158 -7.02 -32.72 28.09
C ASP A 158 -6.83 -34.13 27.53
N SER A 159 -7.81 -34.67 26.81
CA SER A 159 -7.77 -35.99 26.18
C SER A 159 -8.62 -36.07 24.91
N LEU A 160 -8.41 -37.12 24.10
CA LEU A 160 -9.21 -37.37 22.90
C LEU A 160 -10.69 -37.57 23.25
N GLU A 161 -11.00 -38.21 24.37
CA GLU A 161 -12.36 -38.43 24.85
C GLU A 161 -13.06 -37.11 25.18
N MET A 162 -12.34 -36.15 25.75
CA MET A 162 -12.86 -34.80 26.01
C MET A 162 -13.15 -34.07 24.69
N LEU A 163 -12.24 -34.16 23.72
CA LEU A 163 -12.45 -33.57 22.40
C LEU A 163 -13.62 -34.22 21.66
N ALA A 164 -13.76 -35.54 21.72
CA ALA A 164 -14.87 -36.27 21.12
C ALA A 164 -16.22 -35.81 21.68
N LYS A 165 -16.32 -35.60 23.01
CA LYS A 165 -17.49 -34.99 23.65
C LYS A 165 -17.73 -33.56 23.17
N HIS A 166 -16.70 -32.73 23.06
CA HIS A 166 -16.82 -31.35 22.55
C HIS A 166 -17.26 -31.28 21.09
N LEU A 167 -16.97 -32.32 20.30
CA LEU A 167 -17.31 -32.40 18.88
C LEU A 167 -18.56 -33.24 18.62
N ASP A 168 -19.20 -33.77 19.67
CA ASP A 168 -20.39 -34.62 19.61
C ASP A 168 -20.20 -35.84 18.68
N VAL A 169 -19.08 -36.55 18.88
CA VAL A 169 -18.72 -37.75 18.10
C VAL A 169 -18.38 -38.93 19.00
N THR A 170 -18.45 -40.13 18.44
CA THR A 170 -18.07 -41.35 19.13
C THR A 170 -16.55 -41.46 19.26
N MET A 171 -16.10 -42.09 20.36
CA MET A 171 -14.69 -42.42 20.55
C MET A 171 -14.36 -43.65 19.68
N PRO A 172 -13.29 -43.65 18.88
CA PRO A 172 -12.75 -44.88 18.29
C PRO A 172 -12.31 -45.90 19.35
N ASP A 173 -12.09 -47.15 18.93
CA ASP A 173 -11.55 -48.20 19.81
C ASP A 173 -10.08 -47.96 20.19
N GLU A 174 -9.31 -47.34 19.28
CA GLU A 174 -7.90 -47.01 19.48
C GLU A 174 -7.67 -45.50 19.30
N GLY A 175 -7.00 -44.89 20.27
CA GLY A 175 -6.64 -43.48 20.28
C GLY A 175 -5.13 -43.25 20.23
N PRO A 176 -4.69 -41.98 20.15
CA PRO A 176 -3.27 -41.62 20.20
C PRO A 176 -2.63 -42.03 21.52
N SER A 177 -1.32 -42.26 21.49
CA SER A 177 -0.53 -42.27 22.72
C SER A 177 -0.59 -40.92 23.44
N LYS A 178 -0.26 -40.91 24.75
CA LYS A 178 -0.18 -39.66 25.53
C LYS A 178 0.75 -38.61 24.91
N SER A 179 1.84 -39.06 24.28
CA SER A 179 2.82 -38.19 23.61
C SER A 179 2.26 -37.58 22.32
N GLU A 180 1.56 -38.38 21.51
CA GLU A 180 0.90 -37.91 20.29
C GLU A 180 -0.23 -36.93 20.62
N TRP A 181 -1.05 -37.24 21.62
CA TRP A 181 -2.11 -36.35 22.08
C TRP A 181 -1.56 -35.00 22.56
N LYS A 182 -0.49 -35.02 23.38
CA LYS A 182 0.18 -33.80 23.81
C LYS A 182 0.65 -32.96 22.62
N SER A 183 1.24 -33.61 21.61
CA SER A 183 1.71 -32.93 20.40
C SER A 183 0.56 -32.32 19.58
N LEU A 184 -0.56 -33.04 19.44
CA LEU A 184 -1.77 -32.55 18.77
C LEU A 184 -2.39 -31.37 19.51
N ARG A 185 -2.45 -31.43 20.84
CA ARG A 185 -2.94 -30.34 21.69
C ARG A 185 -2.08 -29.07 21.54
N GLU A 186 -0.76 -29.19 21.67
CA GLU A 186 0.19 -28.08 21.50
C GLU A 186 0.10 -27.47 20.09
N TRP A 187 -0.15 -28.30 19.06
CA TRP A 187 -0.41 -27.84 17.70
C TRP A 187 -1.71 -27.02 17.61
N GLY A 188 -2.77 -27.47 18.28
CA GLY A 188 -4.04 -26.74 18.40
C GLY A 188 -3.88 -25.39 19.08
N GLU A 189 -3.22 -25.36 20.24
CA GLU A 189 -2.91 -24.13 20.99
C GLU A 189 -2.09 -23.14 20.15
N SER A 190 -1.06 -23.64 19.46
CA SER A 190 -0.23 -22.85 18.56
C SER A 190 -1.07 -22.29 17.40
N THR A 191 -1.88 -23.12 16.74
CA THR A 191 -2.75 -22.69 15.64
C THR A 191 -3.71 -21.59 16.08
N GLY A 192 -4.30 -21.70 17.28
CA GLY A 192 -5.15 -20.66 17.87
C GLY A 192 -4.39 -19.35 18.15
N THR A 193 -3.14 -19.45 18.62
CA THR A 193 -2.27 -18.30 18.84
C THR A 193 -1.95 -17.57 17.52
N PHE A 194 -1.65 -18.30 16.45
CA PHE A 194 -1.40 -17.74 15.12
C PHE A 194 -2.66 -17.07 14.55
N LYS A 195 -3.85 -17.66 14.76
CA LYS A 195 -5.12 -17.01 14.40
C LYS A 195 -5.31 -15.67 15.12
N GLY A 196 -5.08 -15.64 16.43
CA GLY A 196 -5.19 -14.40 17.20
C GLY A 196 -4.18 -13.33 16.79
N LYS A 197 -2.98 -13.73 16.36
CA LYS A 197 -1.99 -12.80 15.78
C LYS A 197 -2.44 -12.25 14.42
N LEU A 198 -2.99 -13.11 13.55
CA LEU A 198 -3.56 -12.69 12.27
C LEU A 198 -4.67 -11.65 12.46
N ASP A 199 -5.59 -11.89 13.41
CA ASP A 199 -6.70 -10.97 13.68
C ASP A 199 -6.22 -9.59 14.14
N ARG A 200 -5.17 -9.55 14.98
CA ARG A 200 -4.55 -8.28 15.39
C ARG A 200 -3.92 -7.53 14.21
N LEU A 201 -3.26 -8.24 13.29
CA LEU A 201 -2.70 -7.63 12.08
C LEU A 201 -3.81 -7.09 11.18
N GLU A 202 -4.88 -7.84 10.96
CA GLU A 202 -6.02 -7.40 10.15
C GLU A 202 -6.73 -6.18 10.77
N ASN A 203 -6.83 -6.11 12.09
CA ASN A 203 -7.36 -4.93 12.79
C ASN A 203 -6.43 -3.72 12.67
N ALA A 204 -5.11 -3.89 12.80
CA ALA A 204 -4.17 -2.79 12.59
C ALA A 204 -4.21 -2.27 11.13
N ILE A 205 -4.34 -3.16 10.14
CA ILE A 205 -4.57 -2.77 8.75
C ILE A 205 -5.87 -1.96 8.65
N ARG A 206 -6.95 -2.43 9.28
CA ARG A 206 -8.25 -1.75 9.26
C ARG A 206 -8.16 -0.31 9.76
N GLU A 207 -7.65 -0.13 10.96
CA GLU A 207 -7.52 1.20 11.59
C GLU A 207 -6.67 2.15 10.73
N LEU A 208 -5.50 1.69 10.27
CA LEU A 208 -4.61 2.51 9.45
C LEU A 208 -5.26 2.87 8.10
N THR A 209 -5.97 1.93 7.48
CA THR A 209 -6.58 2.14 6.16
C THR A 209 -7.79 3.05 6.24
N GLU A 210 -8.62 2.93 7.28
CA GLU A 210 -9.76 3.83 7.49
C GLU A 210 -9.31 5.29 7.70
N GLN A 211 -8.15 5.49 8.32
CA GLN A 211 -7.54 6.82 8.46
C GLN A 211 -6.89 7.32 7.16
N HIS A 212 -6.16 6.45 6.45
CA HIS A 212 -5.33 6.86 5.30
C HIS A 212 -6.09 6.89 3.96
N LEU A 213 -7.10 6.04 3.83
CA LEU A 213 -7.93 5.81 2.63
C LEU A 213 -9.43 5.71 3.00
N PRO A 214 -10.04 6.75 3.59
CA PRO A 214 -11.40 6.66 4.13
C PRO A 214 -12.45 6.36 3.05
N SER A 215 -12.38 6.99 1.88
CA SER A 215 -13.36 6.82 0.80
C SER A 215 -13.26 5.44 0.14
N LEU A 216 -12.03 4.95 -0.08
CA LEU A 216 -11.84 3.58 -0.55
C LEU A 216 -12.26 2.53 0.48
N SER A 217 -12.01 2.79 1.77
CA SER A 217 -12.34 1.87 2.86
C SER A 217 -13.83 1.66 3.01
N ILE A 218 -14.63 2.75 2.98
CA ILE A 218 -16.09 2.64 3.07
C ILE A 218 -16.69 1.93 1.85
N MET A 219 -16.12 2.13 0.65
CA MET A 219 -16.61 1.53 -0.59
C MET A 219 -16.24 0.04 -0.73
N LEU A 220 -14.98 -0.33 -0.48
CA LEU A 220 -14.43 -1.66 -0.80
C LEU A 220 -14.21 -2.54 0.43
N GLY A 221 -14.29 -1.96 1.61
CA GLY A 221 -13.75 -2.52 2.83
C GLY A 221 -12.25 -2.27 2.96
N PRO A 222 -11.75 -2.09 4.19
CA PRO A 222 -10.39 -1.62 4.45
C PRO A 222 -9.31 -2.62 4.01
N LEU A 223 -9.53 -3.93 4.16
CA LEU A 223 -8.53 -4.92 3.72
C LEU A 223 -8.31 -4.91 2.19
N LEU A 224 -9.37 -4.68 1.41
CA LEU A 224 -9.26 -4.59 -0.04
C LEU A 224 -8.67 -3.25 -0.47
N ALA A 225 -9.08 -2.15 0.17
CA ALA A 225 -8.50 -0.82 -0.04
C ALA A 225 -6.99 -0.82 0.23
N ALA A 226 -6.56 -1.40 1.35
CA ALA A 226 -5.16 -1.57 1.72
C ALA A 226 -4.38 -2.33 0.64
N ARG A 227 -4.94 -3.46 0.18
CA ARG A 227 -4.30 -4.26 -0.85
C ARG A 227 -4.12 -3.50 -2.16
N LEU A 228 -5.13 -2.77 -2.62
CA LEU A 228 -5.00 -1.95 -3.83
C LEU A 228 -3.93 -0.86 -3.68
N CYS A 229 -3.84 -0.24 -2.50
CA CYS A 229 -2.84 0.78 -2.21
C CYS A 229 -1.41 0.22 -2.24
N VAL A 230 -1.19 -0.92 -1.56
CA VAL A 230 0.12 -1.57 -1.50
C VAL A 230 0.57 -2.06 -2.88
N GLU A 231 -0.32 -2.70 -3.64
CA GLU A 231 -0.03 -3.16 -5.02
C GLU A 231 0.21 -1.99 -5.99
N ALA A 232 -0.44 -0.86 -5.75
CA ALA A 232 -0.15 0.37 -6.48
C ALA A 232 1.13 1.07 -6.01
N HIS A 233 1.83 0.58 -4.97
CA HIS A 233 2.99 1.19 -4.35
C HIS A 233 2.70 2.59 -3.77
N GLY A 234 1.57 2.70 -3.06
CA GLY A 234 1.20 3.88 -2.28
C GLY A 234 0.00 4.65 -2.81
N ARG A 235 -0.59 5.47 -1.92
CA ARG A 235 -1.83 6.20 -2.14
C ARG A 235 -1.74 7.14 -3.34
N MET A 236 -0.64 7.89 -3.44
CA MET A 236 -0.43 8.85 -4.53
C MET A 236 -0.33 8.17 -5.90
N ARG A 237 0.33 7.01 -5.97
CA ARG A 237 0.42 6.25 -7.23
C ARG A 237 -0.93 5.63 -7.59
N LEU A 238 -1.66 5.07 -6.61
CA LEU A 238 -3.01 4.55 -6.82
C LEU A 238 -3.96 5.60 -7.43
N ALA A 239 -3.95 6.83 -6.91
CA ALA A 239 -4.77 7.94 -7.42
C ALA A 239 -4.47 8.32 -8.88
N ARG A 240 -3.23 8.10 -9.34
CA ARG A 240 -2.80 8.39 -10.71
C ARG A 240 -3.12 7.26 -11.70
N LEU A 241 -3.42 6.06 -11.21
CA LEU A 241 -3.74 4.94 -12.09
C LEU A 241 -5.08 5.15 -12.81
N PRO A 242 -5.17 4.84 -14.12
CA PRO A 242 -6.45 4.83 -14.80
C PRO A 242 -7.31 3.68 -14.28
N ALA A 243 -8.64 3.84 -14.35
CA ALA A 243 -9.60 2.83 -13.89
C ALA A 243 -9.37 1.45 -14.51
N GLY A 244 -8.93 1.38 -15.77
CA GLY A 244 -8.58 0.12 -16.43
C GLY A 244 -7.43 -0.62 -15.75
N THR A 245 -6.41 0.09 -15.27
CA THR A 245 -5.31 -0.51 -14.49
C THR A 245 -5.80 -0.93 -13.11
N VAL A 246 -6.55 -0.07 -12.41
CA VAL A 246 -7.15 -0.40 -11.09
C VAL A 246 -8.02 -1.67 -11.19
N GLN A 247 -8.72 -1.86 -12.31
CA GLN A 247 -9.55 -3.04 -12.55
C GLN A 247 -8.73 -4.35 -12.52
N VAL A 248 -7.49 -4.33 -13.00
CA VAL A 248 -6.65 -5.52 -13.18
C VAL A 248 -5.44 -5.59 -12.25
N LEU A 249 -5.29 -4.67 -11.29
CA LEU A 249 -4.25 -4.73 -10.25
C LEU A 249 -4.29 -6.09 -9.53
N GLY A 250 -3.17 -6.80 -9.48
CA GLY A 250 -3.05 -8.17 -8.96
C GLY A 250 -3.26 -9.28 -10.00
N ALA A 251 -3.55 -8.93 -11.26
CA ALA A 251 -3.67 -9.88 -12.37
C ALA A 251 -2.56 -9.70 -13.42
N GLU A 252 -1.41 -9.13 -13.03
CA GLU A 252 -0.28 -8.78 -13.89
C GLU A 252 0.17 -9.99 -14.71
N LYS A 253 0.28 -11.17 -14.08
CA LYS A 253 0.68 -12.40 -14.79
C LYS A 253 -0.25 -12.75 -15.95
N ALA A 254 -1.56 -12.68 -15.73
CA ALA A 254 -2.56 -12.95 -16.77
C ALA A 254 -2.61 -11.82 -17.81
N PHE A 255 -2.45 -10.57 -17.38
CA PHE A 255 -2.41 -9.41 -18.24
C PHE A 255 -1.20 -9.42 -19.18
N PHE A 256 0.00 -9.68 -18.66
CA PHE A 256 1.21 -9.82 -19.47
C PHE A 256 1.19 -11.06 -20.35
N HIS A 257 0.50 -12.14 -19.93
CA HIS A 257 0.26 -13.27 -20.82
C HIS A 257 -0.61 -12.87 -22.01
N HIS A 258 -1.73 -12.15 -21.79
CA HIS A 258 -2.55 -11.58 -22.87
C HIS A 258 -1.72 -10.73 -23.83
N LEU A 259 -0.88 -9.83 -23.32
CA LEU A 259 -0.02 -8.99 -24.18
C LEU A 259 0.98 -9.79 -25.01
N LYS A 260 1.46 -10.93 -24.50
CA LYS A 260 2.44 -11.78 -25.19
C LYS A 260 1.80 -12.73 -26.21
N THR A 261 0.64 -13.30 -25.90
CA THR A 261 0.05 -14.41 -26.67
C THR A 261 -1.23 -14.04 -27.41
N GLY A 262 -1.83 -12.88 -27.11
CA GLY A 262 -3.15 -12.50 -27.61
C GLY A 262 -4.31 -13.25 -26.96
N ALA A 263 -4.08 -14.07 -25.93
CA ALA A 263 -5.12 -14.74 -25.15
C ALA A 263 -6.08 -13.73 -24.50
N ASP A 264 -7.32 -14.10 -24.14
CA ASP A 264 -8.28 -13.15 -23.55
C ASP A 264 -7.72 -12.39 -22.33
N PRO A 265 -7.92 -11.05 -22.23
CA PRO A 265 -7.45 -10.26 -21.11
C PRO A 265 -8.18 -10.60 -19.80
N PRO A 266 -7.52 -10.44 -18.64
CA PRO A 266 -8.17 -10.63 -17.35
C PRO A 266 -9.30 -9.62 -17.14
N LYS A 267 -10.44 -10.08 -16.61
CA LYS A 267 -11.61 -9.22 -16.38
C LYS A 267 -11.52 -8.42 -15.08
N HIS A 268 -10.69 -8.86 -14.14
CA HIS A 268 -10.55 -8.28 -12.80
C HIS A 268 -9.27 -8.82 -12.14
N GLY A 269 -8.64 -8.01 -11.29
CA GLY A 269 -7.59 -8.41 -10.37
C GLY A 269 -8.12 -8.55 -8.94
N HIS A 270 -7.44 -7.95 -7.96
CA HIS A 270 -7.80 -8.01 -6.54
C HIS A 270 -9.22 -7.54 -6.24
N ILE A 271 -9.75 -6.58 -7.00
CA ILE A 271 -11.14 -6.10 -6.83
C ILE A 271 -12.18 -7.24 -6.89
N PHE A 272 -11.85 -8.37 -7.52
CA PHE A 272 -12.70 -9.56 -7.55
C PHE A 272 -13.11 -10.05 -6.15
N MET A 273 -12.28 -9.82 -5.13
CA MET A 273 -12.58 -10.23 -3.75
C MET A 273 -13.83 -9.53 -3.21
N HIS A 274 -14.22 -8.37 -3.72
CA HIS A 274 -15.40 -7.67 -3.28
C HIS A 274 -16.68 -8.49 -3.53
N PRO A 275 -17.61 -8.61 -2.56
CA PRO A 275 -18.84 -9.40 -2.70
C PRO A 275 -19.70 -9.04 -3.92
N TRP A 276 -19.75 -7.76 -4.30
CA TRP A 276 -20.46 -7.32 -5.50
C TRP A 276 -19.96 -7.98 -6.79
N ILE A 277 -18.68 -8.41 -6.84
CA ILE A 277 -18.12 -9.11 -8.00
C ILE A 277 -18.12 -10.61 -7.76
N SER A 278 -17.51 -11.09 -6.67
CA SER A 278 -17.31 -12.52 -6.42
C SER A 278 -18.61 -13.32 -6.38
N ARG A 279 -19.66 -12.75 -5.78
CA ARG A 279 -20.98 -13.38 -5.65
C ARG A 279 -21.87 -13.18 -6.87
N SER A 280 -21.46 -12.36 -7.84
CA SER A 280 -22.23 -12.09 -9.05
C SER A 280 -22.05 -13.17 -10.13
N PRO A 281 -23.05 -13.36 -11.03
CA PRO A 281 -22.94 -14.28 -12.15
C PRO A 281 -21.76 -13.97 -13.08
N ARG A 282 -21.11 -15.01 -13.63
CA ARG A 282 -19.86 -14.88 -14.40
C ARG A 282 -19.93 -13.87 -15.56
N TRP A 283 -21.08 -13.76 -16.23
CA TRP A 283 -21.27 -12.89 -17.40
C TRP A 283 -21.46 -11.41 -17.06
N VAL A 284 -21.74 -11.05 -15.80
CA VAL A 284 -21.83 -9.65 -15.35
C VAL A 284 -20.59 -9.16 -14.60
N ARG A 285 -19.77 -10.08 -14.06
CA ARG A 285 -18.58 -9.75 -13.25
C ARG A 285 -17.69 -8.68 -13.88
N GLY A 286 -17.40 -8.77 -15.18
CA GLY A 286 -16.54 -7.79 -15.85
C GLY A 286 -17.17 -6.38 -15.95
N LYS A 287 -18.50 -6.28 -16.06
CA LYS A 287 -19.21 -5.00 -16.09
C LYS A 287 -19.23 -4.34 -14.70
N ILE A 288 -19.46 -5.16 -13.67
CA ILE A 288 -19.40 -4.71 -12.28
C ILE A 288 -17.97 -4.30 -11.93
N ALA A 289 -16.97 -5.11 -12.27
CA ALA A 289 -15.55 -4.82 -12.06
C ALA A 289 -15.12 -3.48 -12.66
N ARG A 290 -15.54 -3.19 -13.90
CA ARG A 290 -15.25 -1.90 -14.55
C ARG A 290 -15.89 -0.72 -13.80
N THR A 291 -17.15 -0.88 -13.38
CA THR A 291 -17.88 0.15 -12.63
C THR A 291 -17.22 0.42 -11.28
N MET A 292 -16.88 -0.65 -10.55
CA MET A 292 -16.17 -0.58 -9.29
C MET A 292 -14.78 0.04 -9.44
N ALA A 293 -14.00 -0.33 -10.45
CA ALA A 293 -12.68 0.25 -10.67
C ALA A 293 -12.74 1.75 -11.00
N ALA A 294 -13.75 2.19 -11.76
CA ALA A 294 -13.97 3.61 -12.03
C ALA A 294 -14.27 4.39 -10.75
N LYS A 295 -15.14 3.87 -9.89
CA LYS A 295 -15.48 4.49 -8.60
C LYS A 295 -14.31 4.45 -7.62
N ALA A 296 -13.59 3.34 -7.54
CA ALA A 296 -12.37 3.22 -6.74
C ALA A 296 -11.29 4.22 -7.18
N SER A 297 -11.12 4.45 -8.48
CA SER A 297 -10.18 5.48 -8.99
C SER A 297 -10.57 6.90 -8.57
N ILE A 298 -11.87 7.20 -8.45
CA ILE A 298 -12.34 8.50 -7.94
C ILE A 298 -12.09 8.59 -6.43
N ALA A 299 -12.49 7.57 -5.65
CA ALA A 299 -12.26 7.50 -4.22
C ALA A 299 -10.76 7.63 -3.87
N ALA A 300 -9.88 6.94 -4.61
CA ALA A 300 -8.44 7.04 -4.45
C ALA A 300 -7.90 8.46 -4.62
N LYS A 301 -8.46 9.23 -5.57
CA LYS A 301 -8.07 10.63 -5.79
C LYS A 301 -8.54 11.51 -4.65
N ILE A 302 -9.77 11.32 -4.17
CA ILE A 302 -10.30 12.07 -3.03
C ILE A 302 -9.42 11.82 -1.80
N ASP A 303 -9.09 10.56 -1.51
CA ASP A 303 -8.24 10.18 -0.38
C ASP A 303 -6.79 10.72 -0.54
N ALA A 304 -6.25 10.75 -1.76
CA ALA A 304 -4.89 11.23 -2.02
C ALA A 304 -4.74 12.75 -1.97
N PHE A 305 -5.75 13.49 -2.41
CA PHE A 305 -5.76 14.96 -2.50
C PHE A 305 -6.60 15.61 -1.39
N GLU A 306 -6.88 14.87 -0.31
CA GLU A 306 -7.55 15.37 0.90
C GLU A 306 -8.90 16.05 0.62
N GLY A 307 -9.66 15.48 -0.33
CA GLY A 307 -11.04 15.89 -0.59
C GLY A 307 -11.99 15.43 0.50
N THR A 308 -13.26 15.85 0.41
CA THR A 308 -14.30 15.40 1.35
C THR A 308 -14.50 13.87 1.24
N PRO A 309 -14.27 13.11 2.33
CA PRO A 309 -14.42 11.66 2.30
C PRO A 309 -15.84 11.22 1.94
N TRP A 310 -15.95 10.09 1.26
CA TRP A 310 -17.25 9.50 0.93
C TRP A 310 -18.03 9.04 2.16
N THR A 311 -19.35 9.12 2.03
CA THR A 311 -20.33 8.71 3.03
C THR A 311 -21.01 7.40 2.62
N GLN A 312 -21.82 6.85 3.51
CA GLN A 312 -22.62 5.67 3.19
C GLN A 312 -23.58 5.93 2.01
N GLU A 313 -24.11 7.15 1.88
CA GLU A 313 -25.00 7.52 0.78
C GLU A 313 -24.29 7.40 -0.59
N ASP A 314 -23.02 7.79 -0.67
CA ASP A 314 -22.21 7.65 -1.89
C ASP A 314 -22.03 6.17 -2.27
N VAL A 315 -21.86 5.30 -1.27
CA VAL A 315 -21.72 3.84 -1.47
C VAL A 315 -23.05 3.22 -1.91
N ASP A 316 -24.17 3.66 -1.34
CA ASP A 316 -25.52 3.17 -1.69
C ASP A 316 -25.88 3.49 -3.15
N LEU A 317 -25.46 4.65 -3.66
CA LEU A 317 -25.61 4.99 -5.09
C LEU A 317 -24.83 4.01 -5.99
N ILE A 318 -23.67 3.53 -5.53
CA ILE A 318 -22.88 2.54 -6.27
C ILE A 318 -23.53 1.17 -6.20
N ASP A 319 -24.07 0.77 -5.04
CA ASP A 319 -24.80 -0.49 -4.87
C ASP A 319 -26.01 -0.56 -5.80
N ASN A 320 -26.82 0.50 -5.84
CA ASN A 320 -27.93 0.62 -6.77
C ASN A 320 -27.49 0.44 -8.23
N ARG A 321 -26.37 1.04 -8.61
CA ARG A 321 -25.80 0.88 -9.96
C ARG A 321 -25.35 -0.57 -10.22
N VAL A 322 -24.82 -1.27 -9.23
CA VAL A 322 -24.45 -2.68 -9.36
C VAL A 322 -25.69 -3.56 -9.55
N GLU A 323 -26.76 -3.30 -8.80
CA GLU A 323 -28.03 -4.00 -8.94
C GLU A 323 -28.70 -3.75 -10.31
N GLU A 324 -28.67 -2.52 -10.82
CA GLU A 324 -29.12 -2.20 -12.18
C GLU A 324 -28.38 -3.03 -13.25
N ILE A 325 -27.05 -3.17 -13.12
CA ILE A 325 -26.24 -3.98 -14.05
C ILE A 325 -26.64 -5.46 -14.01
N LYS A 326 -26.95 -5.99 -12.81
CA LYS A 326 -27.43 -7.36 -12.66
C LYS A 326 -28.81 -7.52 -13.30
N ALA A 327 -29.73 -6.60 -13.02
CA ALA A 327 -31.10 -6.61 -13.54
C ALA A 327 -31.15 -6.48 -15.07
N ALA A 328 -30.28 -5.65 -15.66
CA ALA A 328 -30.18 -5.49 -17.12
C ALA A 328 -29.59 -6.72 -17.84
N HIS A 329 -28.94 -7.64 -17.11
CA HIS A 329 -28.28 -8.81 -17.67
C HIS A 329 -28.63 -10.11 -16.91
N PRO A 330 -29.92 -10.49 -16.88
CA PRO A 330 -30.38 -11.63 -16.09
C PRO A 330 -29.93 -12.99 -16.66
N LYS A 331 -29.63 -13.04 -17.97
CA LYS A 331 -29.26 -14.25 -18.69
C LYS A 331 -27.86 -14.11 -19.31
N PRO A 332 -27.12 -15.22 -19.46
CA PRO A 332 -25.83 -15.19 -20.14
C PRO A 332 -26.00 -14.76 -21.61
N PRO A 333 -25.02 -14.03 -22.19
CA PRO A 333 -25.04 -13.69 -23.60
C PRO A 333 -25.07 -14.98 -24.44
N ARG A 334 -25.82 -14.94 -25.55
CA ARG A 334 -25.85 -16.06 -26.51
C ARG A 334 -24.42 -16.28 -27.02
N ARG A 335 -23.91 -17.51 -26.89
CA ARG A 335 -22.63 -17.91 -27.51
C ARG A 335 -22.81 -17.82 -29.03
N THR A 336 -22.24 -16.79 -29.64
CA THR A 336 -21.91 -16.83 -31.07
C THR A 336 -20.80 -17.86 -31.24
N ARG A 337 -21.10 -18.89 -32.01
CA ARG A 337 -20.22 -20.04 -32.25
C ARG A 337 -19.16 -19.70 -33.27
#